data_AF-A0A195C330-F1
#
_entry.id   AF-A0A195C330-F1
#
_cell.length_a   1.000
_cell.length_b   1.000
_cell.length_c   1.000
_cell.angle_alpha   90.00
_cell.angle_beta   90.00
_cell.angle_gamma   90.00
#
_symmetry.space_group_name_H-M   'P 1'
#
loop_
_entity.id
_entity.type
_entity.pdbx_description
1 polymer ?
#
loop_
_entity_poly.entity_id
_entity_poly.type
_entity_poly.pdbx_seq_one_letter_code
_entity_poly.pdbx_strand_id
1 'polypeptide(L)'
;MTITTLSNEIIYIILHQEIVSIKDIVSFGLTCRQFLNVICHNNILWQTKLYQRWPRMKKIYDNRIQNKECINFKDEVKASIKCRNKLRSLLSLMSEKFFQKDYLSESDMKHFDALFCPDMGGHIMNYHFLKDEMIHLITMSSLLPDCNLTHKYYSKELLLYLQQRHIKNIWQEFINCPKEQQLLEKAATIVAQWYQPQKHIFYCDVEASLDNIAQQVFERLKKAHWEHPIFSKSAEQFSFWKHNINDNQWSKKEEEQIINILRTILFDELGFCGSSVSDSYTYKLEDILIDCVLENKVGDAVSLAIIFHSVTRRLGVRCNLISFPTHFFLSWKPKSITEKSEEECFYIDIFHGGAIVGRNDCPRTRGRRCPIENFNKHNEISPTEVVLRMIYHLQMVNPNYQHYQDRTLQIRSLMEFRYMIKPYDIDEIQALGHHYMQNQMDLSDLLNSLQKILQFNYTVTLNCSINKIFNHFQIKMKIQKIFQNISPKVRCKIKYAVGMIVTSKKHVPNYTGVIIGWDETFNPRNITNPELKIVDAKFNSMAQPFYFILSEDGNKYYATEDSLIEAHPPRWIEHIEIGRYFCRFAGSHYVPNEVLKRQYMFDKLVLDGLC
;
A
#
# COMPACT_ATOMS: atom_id res chain seq x y z
N MET A 1 51.01 -15.69 -13.58
CA MET A 1 50.10 -14.95 -14.48
C MET A 1 49.42 -13.88 -13.63
N THR A 2 49.54 -12.60 -13.98
CA THR A 2 48.91 -11.52 -13.21
C THR A 2 47.58 -11.14 -13.86
N ILE A 3 46.61 -10.62 -13.10
CA ILE A 3 45.31 -10.21 -13.65
C ILE A 3 45.44 -9.15 -14.76
N THR A 4 46.53 -8.37 -14.74
CA THR A 4 46.90 -7.37 -15.75
C THR A 4 47.25 -7.94 -17.12
N THR A 5 47.61 -9.23 -17.21
CA THR A 5 47.95 -9.91 -18.47
C THR A 5 46.76 -10.64 -19.10
N LEU A 6 45.59 -10.63 -18.45
CA LEU A 6 44.38 -11.24 -18.99
C LEU A 6 43.77 -10.39 -20.10
N SER A 7 43.12 -11.03 -21.07
CA SER A 7 42.35 -10.33 -22.09
C SER A 7 41.12 -9.65 -21.46
N ASN A 8 40.63 -8.58 -22.11
CA ASN A 8 39.43 -7.89 -21.66
C ASN A 8 38.21 -8.83 -21.60
N GLU A 9 38.12 -9.82 -22.49
CA GLU A 9 37.06 -10.83 -22.50
C GLU A 9 37.04 -11.68 -21.23
N ILE A 10 38.21 -12.16 -20.79
CA ILE A 10 38.33 -12.92 -19.54
C ILE A 10 37.97 -12.04 -18.35
N ILE A 11 38.44 -10.79 -18.34
CA ILE A 11 38.08 -9.81 -17.29
C ILE A 11 36.57 -9.60 -17.27
N TYR A 12 35.90 -9.47 -18.43
CA TYR A 12 34.45 -9.35 -18.47
C TYR A 12 33.76 -10.57 -17.88
N ILE A 13 34.17 -11.79 -18.22
CA ILE A 13 33.57 -13.02 -17.66
C ILE A 13 33.69 -13.04 -16.13
N ILE A 14 34.86 -12.66 -15.60
CA ILE A 14 35.10 -12.57 -14.16
C ILE A 14 34.17 -11.52 -13.53
N LEU A 15 34.08 -10.33 -14.11
CA LEU A 15 33.25 -9.26 -13.57
C LEU A 15 31.75 -9.56 -13.66
N HIS A 16 31.28 -10.40 -14.57
CA HIS A 16 29.86 -10.77 -14.67
C HIS A 16 29.41 -11.76 -13.58
N GLN A 17 30.34 -12.48 -12.94
CA GLN A 17 30.03 -13.46 -11.89
C GLN A 17 29.20 -12.83 -10.76
N GLU A 18 28.18 -13.55 -10.28
CA GLU A 18 27.25 -13.03 -9.25
C GLU A 18 27.94 -12.65 -7.95
N ILE A 19 29.02 -13.35 -7.59
CA ILE A 19 29.82 -13.09 -6.39
C ILE A 19 30.53 -11.72 -6.41
N VAL A 20 30.74 -11.14 -7.61
CA VAL A 20 31.37 -9.83 -7.77
C VAL A 20 30.32 -8.74 -7.66
N SER A 21 30.35 -7.94 -6.60
CA SER A 21 29.37 -6.88 -6.39
C SER A 21 29.65 -5.63 -7.23
N ILE A 22 28.66 -4.72 -7.30
CA ILE A 22 28.85 -3.38 -7.86
C ILE A 22 30.01 -2.64 -7.17
N LYS A 23 30.18 -2.82 -5.85
CA LYS A 23 31.27 -2.21 -5.09
C LYS A 23 32.63 -2.77 -5.52
N ASP A 24 32.70 -4.07 -5.80
CA ASP A 24 33.93 -4.72 -6.26
C ASP A 24 34.32 -4.26 -7.65
N ILE A 25 33.34 -4.07 -8.56
CA ILE A 25 33.59 -3.52 -9.91
C ILE A 25 34.14 -2.09 -9.83
N VAL A 26 33.54 -1.25 -8.99
CA VAL A 26 34.01 0.13 -8.80
C VAL A 26 35.44 0.09 -8.23
N SER A 27 35.69 -0.73 -7.21
CA SER A 27 37.01 -0.86 -6.59
C SER A 27 38.05 -1.37 -7.58
N PHE A 28 37.69 -2.35 -8.41
CA PHE A 28 38.53 -2.88 -9.49
C PHE A 28 38.91 -1.80 -10.49
N GLY A 29 37.96 -0.98 -10.94
CA GLY A 29 38.22 0.14 -11.83
C GLY A 29 39.12 1.23 -11.24
N LEU A 30 39.09 1.40 -9.91
CA LEU A 30 39.95 2.37 -9.22
C LEU A 30 41.42 1.94 -9.14
N THR A 31 41.76 0.69 -9.47
CA THR A 31 43.14 0.20 -9.35
C THR A 31 44.07 0.71 -10.47
N CYS A 32 43.59 0.81 -11.73
CA CYS A 32 44.40 1.31 -12.84
C CYS A 32 43.55 1.81 -14.02
N ARG A 33 44.16 2.62 -14.91
CA ARG A 33 43.49 3.21 -16.08
C ARG A 33 42.98 2.16 -17.08
N GLN A 34 43.69 1.05 -17.24
CA GLN A 34 43.26 -0.06 -18.11
C GLN A 34 41.92 -0.61 -17.63
N PHE A 35 41.82 -0.98 -16.35
CA PHE A 35 40.60 -1.55 -15.78
C PHE A 35 39.47 -0.53 -15.71
N LEU A 36 39.77 0.74 -15.42
CA LEU A 36 38.79 1.82 -15.52
C LEU A 36 38.16 1.90 -16.93
N ASN A 37 38.97 1.83 -17.98
CA ASN A 37 38.49 1.86 -19.35
C ASN A 37 37.62 0.65 -19.70
N VAL A 38 38.01 -0.55 -19.23
CA VAL A 38 37.27 -1.81 -19.38
C VAL A 38 35.87 -1.69 -18.77
N ILE A 39 35.76 -1.13 -17.56
CA ILE A 39 34.45 -1.01 -16.90
C ILE A 39 33.61 0.16 -17.42
N CYS A 40 34.22 1.26 -17.87
CA CYS A 40 33.49 2.51 -18.12
C CYS A 40 32.54 2.42 -19.32
N HIS A 41 32.89 1.61 -20.32
CA HIS A 41 32.16 1.51 -21.58
C HIS A 41 31.33 0.23 -21.70
N ASN A 42 31.40 -0.67 -20.72
CA ASN A 42 30.67 -1.94 -20.77
C ASN A 42 29.25 -1.79 -20.19
N ASN A 43 28.32 -1.30 -21.02
CA ASN A 43 26.93 -1.11 -20.61
C ASN A 43 26.23 -2.43 -20.22
N ILE A 44 26.59 -3.54 -20.88
CA ILE A 44 26.04 -4.89 -20.62
C ILE A 44 26.43 -5.38 -19.22
N LEU A 45 27.67 -5.13 -18.79
CA LEU A 45 28.12 -5.43 -17.43
C LEU A 45 27.28 -4.66 -16.40
N TRP A 46 27.11 -3.36 -16.59
CA TRP A 46 26.31 -2.54 -15.68
C TRP A 46 24.83 -2.94 -15.67
N GLN A 47 24.26 -3.29 -16.82
CA GLN A 47 22.91 -3.82 -16.94
C GLN A 47 22.76 -5.12 -16.14
N THR A 48 23.68 -6.06 -16.36
CA THR A 48 23.69 -7.36 -15.66
C THR A 48 23.77 -7.14 -14.15
N LYS A 49 24.65 -6.25 -13.70
CA LYS A 49 24.83 -5.96 -12.27
C LYS A 49 23.64 -5.23 -11.66
N LEU A 50 23.00 -4.36 -12.43
CA LEU A 50 21.76 -3.72 -12.01
C LEU A 50 20.66 -4.78 -11.80
N TYR A 51 20.47 -5.71 -12.74
CA TYR A 51 19.46 -6.76 -12.61
C TYR A 51 19.79 -7.78 -11.51
N GLN A 52 21.06 -8.12 -11.31
CA GLN A 52 21.48 -8.97 -10.20
C GLN A 52 21.14 -8.32 -8.85
N ARG A 53 21.37 -7.01 -8.71
CA ARG A 53 21.05 -6.29 -7.48
C ARG A 53 19.56 -6.03 -7.32
N TRP A 54 18.85 -5.73 -8.41
CA TRP A 54 17.42 -5.39 -8.42
C TRP A 54 16.66 -6.15 -9.50
N PRO A 55 16.38 -7.46 -9.30
CA PRO A 55 15.74 -8.29 -10.31
C PRO A 55 14.38 -7.75 -10.78
N ARG A 56 13.62 -7.13 -9.87
CA ARG A 56 12.30 -6.56 -10.15
C ARG A 56 12.36 -5.38 -11.14
N MET A 57 13.48 -4.68 -11.22
CA MET A 57 13.64 -3.55 -12.14
C MET A 57 13.78 -3.99 -13.58
N LYS A 58 14.17 -5.25 -13.82
CA LYS A 58 14.30 -5.81 -15.15
C LYS A 58 13.03 -5.60 -15.98
N LYS A 59 11.85 -5.87 -15.42
CA LYS A 59 10.56 -5.66 -16.11
C LYS A 59 10.36 -4.21 -16.59
N ILE A 60 10.75 -3.25 -15.76
CA ILE A 60 10.61 -1.82 -16.08
C ILE A 60 11.60 -1.42 -17.18
N TYR A 61 12.86 -1.82 -17.03
CA TYR A 61 13.88 -1.51 -18.04
C TYR A 61 13.64 -2.22 -19.37
N ASP A 62 13.19 -3.48 -19.36
CA ASP A 62 12.88 -4.23 -20.57
C ASP A 62 11.75 -3.54 -21.36
N ASN A 63 10.73 -3.01 -20.68
CA ASN A 63 9.68 -2.21 -21.31
C ASN A 63 10.24 -0.91 -21.92
N ARG A 64 11.10 -0.19 -21.20
CA ARG A 64 11.76 1.03 -21.71
C ARG A 64 12.63 0.74 -22.94
N ILE A 65 13.37 -0.37 -22.93
CA ILE A 65 14.17 -0.83 -24.07
C ILE A 65 13.27 -1.19 -25.26
N GLN A 66 12.15 -1.87 -25.03
CA GLN A 66 11.16 -2.16 -26.08
C GLN A 66 10.59 -0.88 -26.70
N ASN A 67 10.42 0.18 -25.89
CA ASN A 67 10.05 1.52 -26.34
C ASN A 67 11.20 2.31 -26.97
N LYS A 68 12.33 1.66 -27.29
CA LYS A 68 13.51 2.21 -27.95
C LYS A 68 14.22 3.32 -27.17
N GLU A 69 14.10 3.32 -25.84
CA GLU A 69 14.91 4.21 -24.99
C GLU A 69 16.38 3.78 -24.95
N CYS A 70 17.30 4.73 -25.12
CA CYS A 70 18.73 4.48 -24.94
C CYS A 70 19.11 4.65 -23.47
N ILE A 71 19.51 3.55 -22.81
CA ILE A 71 19.73 3.51 -21.36
C ILE A 71 21.21 3.30 -21.04
N ASN A 72 21.79 4.21 -20.26
CA ASN A 72 23.12 4.07 -19.71
C ASN A 72 23.04 3.47 -18.29
N PHE A 73 23.26 2.16 -18.19
CA PHE A 73 23.11 1.44 -16.93
C PHE A 73 24.14 1.83 -15.87
N LYS A 74 25.30 2.37 -16.28
CA LYS A 74 26.28 2.91 -15.32
C LYS A 74 25.71 4.14 -14.61
N ASP A 75 25.04 5.01 -15.35
CA ASP A 75 24.44 6.22 -14.78
C ASP A 75 23.18 5.89 -13.96
N GLU A 76 22.42 4.87 -14.35
CA GLU A 76 21.32 4.31 -13.53
C GLU A 76 21.83 3.79 -12.17
N VAL A 77 22.95 3.05 -12.15
CA VAL A 77 23.57 2.59 -10.89
C VAL A 77 24.04 3.78 -10.04
N LYS A 78 24.63 4.83 -10.65
CA LYS A 78 25.00 6.05 -9.92
C LYS A 78 23.78 6.77 -9.34
N ALA A 79 22.70 6.90 -10.12
CA ALA A 79 21.46 7.52 -9.68
C ALA A 79 20.89 6.79 -8.45
N SER A 80 20.85 5.46 -8.51
CA SER A 80 20.45 4.60 -7.40
C SER A 80 21.31 4.81 -6.13
N ILE A 81 22.64 4.84 -6.25
CA ILE A 81 23.52 5.07 -5.10
C ILE A 81 23.28 6.47 -4.51
N LYS A 82 23.16 7.48 -5.36
CA LYS A 82 22.93 8.87 -4.95
C LYS A 82 21.61 9.03 -4.19
N CYS A 83 20.50 8.50 -4.71
CA CYS A 83 19.19 8.65 -4.08
C CYS A 83 19.10 7.90 -2.75
N ARG A 84 19.67 6.69 -2.66
CA ARG A 84 19.68 5.89 -1.42
C ARG A 84 20.55 6.49 -0.33
N ASN A 85 21.71 7.04 -0.67
CA ASN A 85 22.53 7.76 0.30
C ASN A 85 21.79 8.99 0.84
N LYS A 86 21.07 9.71 -0.03
CA LYS A 86 20.28 10.86 0.40
C LYS A 86 19.07 10.45 1.26
N LEU A 87 18.40 9.35 0.94
CA LEU A 87 17.36 8.75 1.80
C LEU A 87 17.90 8.46 3.20
N ARG A 88 19.04 7.75 3.32
CA ARG A 88 19.66 7.43 4.61
C ARG A 88 20.03 8.67 5.41
N SER A 89 20.57 9.69 4.74
CA SER A 89 20.85 10.99 5.38
C SER A 89 19.59 11.65 5.93
N LEU A 90 18.46 11.57 5.21
CA LEU A 90 17.19 12.14 5.66
C LEU A 90 16.57 11.32 6.80
N LEU A 91 16.61 9.99 6.72
CA LEU A 91 16.15 9.09 7.78
C LEU A 91 16.85 9.38 9.12
N SER A 92 18.14 9.72 9.10
CA SER A 92 18.88 10.12 10.31
C SER A 92 18.37 11.41 10.95
N LEU A 93 17.72 12.29 10.18
CA LEU A 93 17.17 13.56 10.67
C LEU A 93 15.68 13.47 11.05
N MET A 94 15.03 12.34 10.80
CA MET A 94 13.59 12.19 11.00
C MET A 94 13.18 12.29 12.47
N SER A 95 13.94 11.65 13.36
CA SER A 95 13.66 11.72 14.81
C SER A 95 13.70 13.17 15.29
N GLU A 96 14.73 13.92 14.96
CA GLU A 96 14.86 15.33 15.40
C GLU A 96 13.68 16.21 14.98
N LYS A 97 13.15 15.98 13.77
CA LYS A 97 12.04 16.78 13.24
C LYS A 97 10.67 16.33 13.75
N PHE A 98 10.48 15.03 13.94
CA PHE A 98 9.15 14.44 14.02
C PHE A 98 8.90 13.59 15.27
N PHE A 99 9.84 13.52 16.21
CA PHE A 99 9.69 12.70 17.41
C PHE A 99 8.42 13.02 18.23
N GLN A 100 7.99 14.28 18.27
CA GLN A 100 6.78 14.72 18.99
C GLN A 100 5.48 14.50 18.23
N LYS A 101 5.53 14.06 16.97
CA LYS A 101 4.33 13.79 16.16
C LYS A 101 4.01 12.30 16.18
N ASP A 102 2.80 11.97 16.61
CA ASP A 102 2.30 10.59 16.56
C ASP A 102 2.01 10.15 15.12
N TYR A 103 1.52 11.07 14.30
CA TYR A 103 1.21 10.84 12.89
C TYR A 103 1.85 11.90 12.01
N LEU A 104 2.40 11.47 10.87
CA LEU A 104 3.02 12.36 9.88
C LEU A 104 2.04 12.69 8.76
N SER A 105 1.88 13.97 8.46
CA SER A 105 1.01 14.44 7.37
C SER A 105 1.74 14.43 6.02
N GLU A 106 0.98 14.51 4.93
CA GLU A 106 1.53 14.72 3.57
C GLU A 106 2.42 15.97 3.52
N SER A 107 2.02 17.06 4.20
CA SER A 107 2.81 18.29 4.28
C SER A 107 4.18 18.09 4.96
N ASP A 108 4.27 17.23 5.97
CA ASP A 108 5.53 16.90 6.66
C ASP A 108 6.50 16.20 5.71
N MET A 109 5.96 15.37 4.81
CA MET A 109 6.73 14.55 3.88
C MET A 109 6.97 15.20 2.51
N LYS A 110 6.31 16.33 2.20
CA LYS A 110 6.38 16.98 0.88
C LYS A 110 7.81 17.32 0.41
N HIS A 111 8.71 17.61 1.34
CA HIS A 111 10.11 17.87 1.00
C HIS A 111 10.88 16.65 0.45
N PHE A 112 10.33 15.44 0.62
CA PHE A 112 10.86 14.21 0.05
C PHE A 112 10.55 14.06 -1.44
N ASP A 113 9.55 14.78 -1.98
CA ASP A 113 9.18 14.71 -3.40
C ASP A 113 10.38 14.98 -4.31
N ALA A 114 11.26 15.92 -3.94
CA ALA A 114 12.48 16.22 -4.69
C ALA A 114 13.45 15.02 -4.85
N LEU A 115 13.28 13.95 -4.07
CA LEU A 115 14.07 12.73 -4.24
C LEU A 115 13.59 11.85 -5.38
N PHE A 116 12.29 11.87 -5.72
CA PHE A 116 11.70 10.87 -6.61
C PHE A 116 10.74 11.40 -7.67
N CYS A 117 10.23 12.62 -7.51
CA CYS A 117 9.35 13.28 -8.46
C CYS A 117 10.18 13.85 -9.62
N PRO A 118 9.98 13.39 -10.88
CA PRO A 118 10.74 13.87 -12.02
C PRO A 118 10.59 15.38 -12.30
N ASP A 119 9.41 15.93 -12.05
CA ASP A 119 9.09 17.36 -12.13
C ASP A 119 9.89 18.22 -11.13
N MET A 120 10.44 17.61 -10.07
CA MET A 120 11.30 18.27 -9.09
C MET A 120 12.78 17.92 -9.25
N GLY A 121 13.19 17.36 -10.41
CA GLY A 121 14.57 16.97 -10.70
C GLY A 121 14.96 15.59 -10.16
N GLY A 122 13.99 14.80 -9.69
CA GLY A 122 14.20 13.38 -9.38
C GLY A 122 14.50 12.56 -10.63
N HIS A 123 15.33 11.54 -10.52
CA HIS A 123 15.54 10.61 -11.61
C HIS A 123 14.31 9.70 -11.77
N ILE A 124 13.90 9.37 -13.00
CA ILE A 124 12.66 8.61 -13.28
C ILE A 124 12.57 7.29 -12.52
N MET A 125 13.72 6.64 -12.29
CA MET A 125 13.81 5.37 -11.56
C MET A 125 13.89 5.52 -10.03
N ASN A 126 13.97 6.73 -9.49
CA ASN A 126 14.18 6.94 -8.06
C ASN A 126 13.02 6.43 -7.21
N TYR A 127 11.76 6.54 -7.68
CA TYR A 127 10.62 5.92 -6.98
C TYR A 127 10.89 4.43 -6.71
N HIS A 128 11.33 3.71 -7.73
CA HIS A 128 11.57 2.28 -7.65
C HIS A 128 12.78 1.92 -6.78
N PHE A 129 13.89 2.66 -6.90
CA PHE A 129 15.08 2.45 -6.08
C PHE A 129 14.83 2.76 -4.59
N LEU A 130 14.08 3.81 -4.30
CA LEU A 130 13.75 4.19 -2.93
C LEU A 130 12.75 3.22 -2.30
N LYS A 131 11.74 2.77 -3.07
CA LYS A 131 10.80 1.73 -2.63
C LYS A 131 11.54 0.44 -2.26
N ASP A 132 12.46 -0.02 -3.13
CA ASP A 132 13.29 -1.20 -2.87
C ASP A 132 14.16 -1.05 -1.61
N GLU A 133 14.87 0.08 -1.47
CA GLU A 133 15.72 0.35 -0.31
C GLU A 133 14.91 0.41 0.99
N MET A 134 13.73 1.06 0.99
CA MET A 134 12.87 1.12 2.17
C MET A 134 12.30 -0.25 2.53
N ILE A 135 11.86 -1.05 1.57
CA ILE A 135 11.43 -2.44 1.81
C ILE A 135 12.59 -3.26 2.41
N HIS A 136 13.80 -3.10 1.89
CA HIS A 136 14.99 -3.75 2.44
C HIS A 136 15.25 -3.33 3.91
N LEU A 137 15.18 -2.04 4.22
CA LEU A 137 15.34 -1.54 5.60
C LEU A 137 14.25 -2.06 6.54
N ILE A 138 13.01 -2.17 6.06
CA ILE A 138 11.87 -2.68 6.84
C ILE A 138 12.00 -4.19 7.10
N THR A 139 12.40 -4.95 6.09
CA THR A 139 12.49 -6.43 6.16
C THR A 139 13.77 -6.92 6.83
N MET A 140 14.79 -6.07 6.95
CA MET A 140 16.03 -6.40 7.65
C MET A 140 15.75 -6.82 9.10
N SER A 141 16.40 -7.92 9.51
CA SER A 141 16.29 -8.43 10.88
C SER A 141 16.71 -7.37 11.88
N SER A 142 15.83 -7.12 12.85
CA SER A 142 16.03 -6.12 13.89
C SER A 142 17.16 -6.47 14.87
N LEU A 143 17.63 -7.72 14.85
CA LEU A 143 18.70 -8.24 15.69
C LEU A 143 20.10 -8.07 15.08
N LEU A 144 20.20 -7.64 13.81
CA LEU A 144 21.49 -7.41 13.19
C LEU A 144 22.18 -6.16 13.77
N PRO A 145 23.49 -6.18 14.00
CA PRO A 145 24.23 -5.03 14.57
C PRO A 145 24.06 -3.73 13.77
N ASP A 146 23.95 -3.84 12.45
CA ASP A 146 23.81 -2.71 11.52
C ASP A 146 22.34 -2.27 11.33
N CYS A 147 21.39 -2.91 12.02
CA CYS A 147 19.99 -2.53 11.95
C CYS A 147 19.71 -1.29 12.80
N ASN A 148 19.34 -0.20 12.13
CA ASN A 148 18.87 1.00 12.78
C ASN A 148 17.32 0.98 12.86
N LEU A 149 16.80 0.75 14.06
CA LEU A 149 15.35 0.69 14.33
C LEU A 149 14.63 2.01 14.00
N THR A 150 15.30 3.16 14.20
CA THR A 150 14.76 4.46 13.81
C THR A 150 14.63 4.61 12.30
N HIS A 151 15.63 4.17 11.54
CA HIS A 151 15.53 4.14 10.07
C HIS A 151 14.42 3.21 9.61
N LYS A 152 14.26 2.04 10.24
CA LYS A 152 13.19 1.07 9.95
C LYS A 152 11.80 1.67 10.19
N TYR A 153 11.58 2.33 11.33
CA TYR A 153 10.32 3.01 11.64
C TYR A 153 9.97 4.09 10.61
N TYR A 154 10.87 5.03 10.38
CA TYR A 154 10.59 6.12 9.44
C TYR A 154 10.56 5.66 7.98
N SER A 155 11.22 4.56 7.63
CA SER A 155 11.06 3.93 6.31
C SER A 155 9.66 3.40 6.10
N LYS A 156 8.99 2.86 7.13
CA LYS A 156 7.58 2.42 7.03
C LYS A 156 6.67 3.61 6.73
N GLU A 157 6.84 4.73 7.46
CA GLU A 157 6.07 5.96 7.25
C GLU A 157 6.33 6.58 5.86
N LEU A 158 7.59 6.67 5.44
CA LEU A 158 7.97 7.23 4.15
C LEU A 158 7.56 6.33 2.97
N LEU A 159 7.54 5.01 3.15
CA LEU A 159 7.12 4.09 2.10
C LEU A 159 5.62 4.25 1.79
N LEU A 160 4.79 4.44 2.83
CA LEU A 160 3.37 4.76 2.66
C LEU A 160 3.20 6.04 1.85
N TYR A 161 3.88 7.11 2.25
CA TYR A 161 3.85 8.39 1.55
C TYR A 161 4.30 8.27 0.08
N LEU A 162 5.46 7.64 -0.15
CA LEU A 162 6.02 7.41 -1.48
C LEU A 162 5.02 6.66 -2.38
N GLN A 163 4.37 5.62 -1.83
CA GLN A 163 3.37 4.84 -2.54
C GLN A 163 2.17 5.70 -2.91
N GLN A 164 1.56 6.40 -1.96
CA GLN A 164 0.38 7.24 -2.19
C GLN A 164 0.66 8.35 -3.21
N ARG A 165 1.81 9.03 -3.09
CA ARG A 165 2.24 10.10 -4.00
C ARG A 165 2.41 9.60 -5.44
N HIS A 166 2.95 8.39 -5.61
CA HIS A 166 3.11 7.75 -6.92
C HIS A 166 1.76 7.30 -7.50
N ILE A 167 0.93 6.63 -6.69
CA ILE A 167 -0.38 6.14 -7.12
C ILE A 167 -1.33 7.29 -7.50
N LYS A 168 -1.24 8.43 -6.82
CA LYS A 168 -1.98 9.64 -7.20
C LYS A 168 -1.69 10.07 -8.65
N ASN A 169 -0.43 10.02 -9.08
CA ASN A 169 -0.08 10.31 -10.48
C ASN A 169 -0.63 9.24 -11.43
N ILE A 170 -0.44 7.95 -11.11
CA ILE A 170 -0.94 6.84 -11.94
C ILE A 170 -2.46 6.94 -12.12
N TRP A 171 -3.20 7.23 -11.04
CA TRP A 171 -4.65 7.39 -11.10
C TRP A 171 -5.06 8.55 -12.00
N GLN A 172 -4.39 9.70 -11.90
CA GLN A 172 -4.68 10.86 -12.74
C GLN A 172 -4.36 10.58 -14.22
N GLU A 173 -3.25 9.92 -14.52
CA GLU A 173 -2.95 9.49 -15.90
C GLU A 173 -4.03 8.54 -16.42
N PHE A 174 -4.40 7.53 -15.62
CA PHE A 174 -5.40 6.52 -15.97
C PHE A 174 -6.79 7.11 -16.25
N ILE A 175 -7.31 7.98 -15.37
CA ILE A 175 -8.67 8.52 -15.51
C ILE A 175 -8.78 9.55 -16.64
N ASN A 176 -7.66 10.14 -17.06
CA ASN A 176 -7.58 11.07 -18.18
C ASN A 176 -7.36 10.36 -19.54
N CYS A 177 -7.10 9.04 -19.55
CA CYS A 177 -7.06 8.27 -20.79
C CYS A 177 -8.44 8.19 -21.47
N PRO A 178 -8.52 7.93 -22.78
CA PRO A 178 -9.77 7.62 -23.47
C PRO A 178 -10.52 6.45 -22.79
N LYS A 179 -11.86 6.44 -22.86
CA LYS A 179 -12.69 5.43 -22.20
C LYS A 179 -12.34 3.99 -22.62
N GLU A 180 -11.84 3.83 -23.83
CA GLU A 180 -11.37 2.57 -24.40
C GLU A 180 -10.19 1.97 -23.60
N GLN A 181 -9.38 2.83 -22.97
CA GLN A 181 -8.18 2.45 -22.21
C GLN A 181 -8.41 2.40 -20.70
N GLN A 182 -9.58 2.85 -20.24
CA GLN A 182 -9.97 2.86 -18.82
C GLN A 182 -10.47 1.47 -18.37
N LEU A 183 -9.54 0.52 -18.31
CA LEU A 183 -9.83 -0.88 -18.00
C LEU A 183 -10.07 -1.10 -16.51
N LEU A 184 -11.08 -1.90 -16.17
CA LEU A 184 -11.43 -2.18 -14.77
C LEU A 184 -10.34 -2.94 -14.02
N GLU A 185 -9.62 -3.85 -14.70
CA GLU A 185 -8.49 -4.55 -14.07
C GLU A 185 -7.30 -3.62 -13.76
N LYS A 186 -7.11 -2.53 -14.53
CA LYS A 186 -6.10 -1.50 -14.22
C LYS A 186 -6.51 -0.73 -12.98
N ALA A 187 -7.79 -0.33 -12.89
CA ALA A 187 -8.33 0.31 -11.70
C ALA A 187 -8.19 -0.57 -10.45
N ALA A 188 -8.52 -1.85 -10.54
CA ALA A 188 -8.33 -2.81 -9.45
C ALA A 188 -6.85 -3.02 -9.06
N THR A 189 -5.94 -2.98 -10.06
CA THR A 189 -4.49 -3.03 -9.80
C THR A 189 -4.02 -1.80 -9.01
N ILE A 190 -4.55 -0.62 -9.33
CA ILE A 190 -4.26 0.62 -8.58
C ILE A 190 -4.72 0.49 -7.12
N VAL A 191 -5.90 -0.10 -6.87
CA VAL A 191 -6.38 -0.41 -5.51
C VAL A 191 -5.40 -1.35 -4.80
N ALA A 192 -4.99 -2.44 -5.45
CA ALA A 192 -4.02 -3.38 -4.88
C ALA A 192 -2.69 -2.71 -4.52
N GLN A 193 -2.19 -1.82 -5.38
CA GLN A 193 -0.98 -1.04 -5.13
C GLN A 193 -1.12 -0.06 -3.95
N TRP A 194 -2.29 0.53 -3.75
CA TRP A 194 -2.54 1.45 -2.62
C TRP A 194 -2.42 0.74 -1.26
N TYR A 195 -3.05 -0.43 -1.14
CA TYR A 195 -3.13 -1.17 0.13
C TYR A 195 -1.95 -2.10 0.41
N GLN A 196 -1.03 -2.31 -0.55
CA GLN A 196 0.15 -3.16 -0.41
C GLN A 196 1.46 -2.40 -0.70
N PRO A 197 1.83 -1.39 0.11
CA PRO A 197 3.01 -0.54 -0.13
C PRO A 197 4.34 -1.32 -0.12
N GLN A 198 4.41 -2.43 0.62
CA GLN A 198 5.59 -3.30 0.70
C GLN A 198 5.69 -4.34 -0.44
N LYS A 199 4.63 -4.49 -1.26
CA LYS A 199 4.62 -5.41 -2.41
C LYS A 199 4.92 -4.62 -3.69
N HIS A 200 5.64 -5.25 -4.62
CA HIS A 200 5.80 -4.73 -5.98
C HIS A 200 4.75 -5.38 -6.86
N ILE A 201 3.71 -4.61 -7.19
CA ILE A 201 2.58 -5.07 -7.98
C ILE A 201 2.64 -4.34 -9.32
N PHE A 202 2.70 -5.10 -10.41
CA PHE A 202 2.75 -4.58 -11.77
C PHE A 202 1.48 -4.97 -12.51
N TYR A 203 0.91 -4.02 -13.26
CA TYR A 203 -0.25 -4.31 -14.10
C TYR A 203 0.03 -5.40 -15.14
N CYS A 204 1.26 -5.47 -15.67
CA CYS A 204 1.62 -6.51 -16.65
C CYS A 204 1.51 -7.94 -16.07
N ASP A 205 1.65 -8.13 -14.75
CA ASP A 205 1.50 -9.44 -14.11
C ASP A 205 0.01 -9.83 -14.01
N VAL A 206 -0.85 -8.86 -13.71
CA VAL A 206 -2.31 -9.01 -13.74
C VAL A 206 -2.77 -9.29 -15.18
N GLU A 207 -2.28 -8.50 -16.14
CA GLU A 207 -2.58 -8.68 -17.56
C GLU A 207 -2.16 -10.06 -18.07
N ALA A 208 -0.94 -10.51 -17.78
CA ALA A 208 -0.45 -11.82 -18.18
C ALA A 208 -1.28 -12.96 -17.57
N SER A 209 -1.74 -12.80 -16.33
CA SER A 209 -2.61 -13.77 -15.66
C SER A 209 -3.97 -13.86 -16.37
N LEU A 210 -4.56 -12.72 -16.74
CA LEU A 210 -5.83 -12.66 -17.47
C LEU A 210 -5.70 -13.19 -18.90
N ASP A 211 -4.60 -12.88 -19.58
CA ASP A 211 -4.28 -13.41 -20.92
C ASP A 211 -4.12 -14.93 -20.88
N ASN A 212 -3.47 -15.48 -19.85
CA ASN A 212 -3.33 -16.92 -19.67
C ASN A 212 -4.69 -17.62 -19.48
N ILE A 213 -5.63 -17.01 -18.76
CA ILE A 213 -6.99 -17.55 -18.62
C ILE A 213 -7.71 -17.47 -19.98
N ALA A 214 -7.61 -16.35 -20.69
CA ALA A 214 -8.19 -16.20 -22.03
C ALA A 214 -7.65 -17.24 -23.02
N GLN A 215 -6.35 -17.53 -22.97
CA GLN A 215 -5.74 -18.57 -23.79
C GLN A 215 -6.29 -19.96 -23.45
N GLN A 216 -6.48 -20.29 -22.17
CA GLN A 216 -7.09 -21.57 -21.79
C GLN A 216 -8.52 -21.72 -22.33
N VAL A 217 -9.31 -20.64 -22.30
CA VAL A 217 -10.64 -20.60 -22.92
C VAL A 217 -10.55 -20.83 -24.41
N PHE A 218 -9.65 -20.14 -25.09
CA PHE A 218 -9.43 -20.28 -26.53
C PHE A 218 -9.06 -21.73 -26.92
N GLU A 219 -8.14 -22.37 -26.18
CA GLU A 219 -7.76 -23.76 -26.42
C GLU A 219 -8.88 -24.76 -26.13
N ARG A 220 -9.71 -24.51 -25.10
CA ARG A 220 -10.87 -25.35 -24.80
C ARG A 220 -11.96 -25.20 -25.84
N LEU A 221 -12.21 -23.97 -26.29
CA LEU A 221 -13.15 -23.65 -27.35
C LEU A 221 -12.76 -24.35 -28.66
N LYS A 222 -11.46 -24.45 -28.96
CA LYS A 222 -10.97 -25.17 -30.14
C LYS A 222 -11.32 -26.66 -30.12
N LYS A 223 -11.35 -27.27 -28.93
CA LYS A 223 -11.72 -28.69 -28.75
C LYS A 223 -13.23 -28.91 -28.77
N ALA A 224 -14.00 -28.01 -28.14
CA ALA A 224 -15.45 -28.16 -27.99
C ALA A 224 -16.25 -27.63 -29.21
N HIS A 225 -15.78 -26.56 -29.84
CA HIS A 225 -16.48 -25.81 -30.88
C HIS A 225 -15.51 -25.36 -31.99
N TRP A 226 -14.87 -26.31 -32.67
CA TRP A 226 -13.82 -26.06 -33.66
C TRP A 226 -14.24 -25.17 -34.86
N GLU A 227 -15.53 -25.05 -35.14
CA GLU A 227 -16.09 -24.17 -36.20
C GLU A 227 -16.30 -22.72 -35.75
N HIS A 228 -16.01 -22.36 -34.49
CA HIS A 228 -16.27 -21.02 -33.97
C HIS A 228 -15.50 -19.94 -34.76
N PRO A 229 -16.12 -18.82 -35.18
CA PRO A 229 -15.50 -17.82 -36.07
C PRO A 229 -14.29 -17.12 -35.45
N ILE A 230 -14.10 -17.19 -34.13
CA ILE A 230 -12.93 -16.67 -33.42
C ILE A 230 -11.59 -17.17 -33.99
N PHE A 231 -11.54 -18.39 -34.52
CA PHE A 231 -10.31 -18.97 -35.08
C PHE A 231 -9.90 -18.34 -36.42
N SER A 232 -10.79 -17.57 -37.05
CA SER A 232 -10.50 -16.80 -38.26
C SER A 232 -9.90 -15.42 -37.98
N LYS A 233 -9.85 -15.00 -36.71
CA LYS A 233 -9.38 -13.66 -36.33
C LYS A 233 -7.87 -13.61 -36.17
N SER A 234 -7.31 -12.45 -36.53
CA SER A 234 -5.88 -12.19 -36.48
C SER A 234 -5.41 -11.79 -35.08
N ALA A 235 -4.10 -11.87 -34.83
CA ALA A 235 -3.49 -11.44 -33.57
C ALA A 235 -3.72 -9.95 -33.27
N GLU A 236 -3.78 -9.09 -34.31
CA GLU A 236 -4.09 -7.68 -34.15
C GLU A 236 -5.49 -7.47 -33.57
N GLN A 237 -6.46 -8.31 -33.96
CA GLN A 237 -7.82 -8.24 -33.46
C GLN A 237 -7.88 -8.58 -31.96
N PHE A 238 -7.16 -9.62 -31.51
CA PHE A 238 -7.05 -9.94 -30.08
C PHE A 238 -6.34 -8.82 -29.31
N SER A 239 -5.31 -8.20 -29.89
CA SER A 239 -4.64 -7.05 -29.29
C SER A 239 -5.58 -5.85 -29.15
N PHE A 240 -6.48 -5.63 -30.11
CA PHE A 240 -7.52 -4.61 -30.01
C PHE A 240 -8.49 -4.89 -28.85
N TRP A 241 -8.92 -6.14 -28.70
CA TRP A 241 -9.84 -6.58 -27.62
C TRP A 241 -9.26 -6.58 -26.21
N LYS A 242 -7.96 -6.34 -26.05
CA LYS A 242 -7.41 -6.01 -24.73
C LYS A 242 -7.97 -4.69 -24.20
N HIS A 243 -8.45 -3.80 -25.06
CA HIS A 243 -9.11 -2.54 -24.71
C HIS A 243 -10.65 -2.70 -24.57
N ASN A 244 -11.33 -1.70 -24.01
CA ASN A 244 -12.80 -1.68 -23.95
C ASN A 244 -13.39 -1.64 -25.37
N ILE A 245 -14.30 -2.56 -25.64
CA ILE A 245 -15.01 -2.70 -26.93
C ILE A 245 -16.42 -2.13 -26.81
N ASN A 246 -16.94 -1.49 -27.85
CA ASN A 246 -18.28 -0.87 -27.81
C ASN A 246 -19.42 -1.88 -27.95
N ASP A 247 -19.20 -2.97 -28.68
CA ASP A 247 -20.21 -3.99 -28.98
C ASP A 247 -19.59 -5.38 -29.01
N ASN A 248 -20.44 -6.40 -28.89
CA ASN A 248 -20.04 -7.78 -29.05
C ASN A 248 -19.63 -8.12 -30.49
N GLN A 249 -18.75 -9.12 -30.60
CA GLN A 249 -18.12 -9.50 -31.86
C GLN A 249 -18.74 -10.73 -32.50
N TRP A 250 -19.66 -11.40 -31.80
CA TRP A 250 -20.20 -12.70 -32.19
C TRP A 250 -21.73 -12.70 -32.17
N SER A 251 -22.34 -13.79 -32.60
CA SER A 251 -23.78 -14.04 -32.41
C SER A 251 -24.06 -14.55 -30.99
N LYS A 252 -25.31 -14.45 -30.53
CA LYS A 252 -25.73 -14.96 -29.20
C LYS A 252 -25.21 -16.37 -28.91
N LYS A 253 -25.34 -17.30 -29.85
CA LYS A 253 -24.90 -18.70 -29.70
C LYS A 253 -23.39 -18.81 -29.47
N GLU A 254 -22.59 -18.04 -30.21
CA GLU A 254 -21.13 -18.03 -30.12
C GLU A 254 -20.66 -17.37 -28.82
N GLU A 255 -21.31 -16.29 -28.40
CA GLU A 255 -21.05 -15.65 -27.11
C GLU A 255 -21.35 -16.60 -25.94
N GLU A 256 -22.46 -17.34 -25.97
CA GLU A 256 -22.80 -18.36 -24.96
C GLU A 256 -21.74 -19.46 -24.87
N GLN A 257 -21.19 -19.89 -26.01
CA GLN A 257 -20.12 -20.89 -26.04
C GLN A 257 -18.87 -20.39 -25.30
N ILE A 258 -18.45 -19.14 -25.56
CA ILE A 258 -17.31 -18.52 -24.87
C ILE A 258 -17.58 -18.38 -23.37
N ILE A 259 -18.75 -17.84 -22.99
CA ILE A 259 -19.12 -17.62 -21.58
C ILE A 259 -19.17 -18.93 -20.81
N ASN A 260 -19.79 -19.99 -21.35
CA ASN A 260 -19.91 -21.28 -20.66
C ASN A 260 -18.56 -21.98 -20.49
N ILE A 261 -17.67 -21.89 -21.49
CA ILE A 261 -16.31 -22.41 -21.35
C ILE A 261 -15.53 -21.64 -20.30
N LEU A 262 -15.63 -20.29 -20.29
CA LEU A 262 -14.98 -19.47 -19.27
C LEU A 262 -15.46 -19.83 -17.86
N ARG A 263 -16.77 -20.03 -17.68
CA ARG A 263 -17.33 -20.46 -16.38
C ARG A 263 -16.70 -21.77 -15.91
N THR A 264 -16.68 -22.77 -16.78
CA THR A 264 -16.09 -24.09 -16.47
C THR A 264 -14.62 -23.94 -16.07
N ILE A 265 -13.85 -23.19 -16.86
CA ILE A 265 -12.43 -22.99 -16.59
C ILE A 265 -12.20 -22.23 -15.29
N LEU A 266 -12.90 -21.12 -15.05
CA LEU A 266 -12.69 -20.32 -13.85
C LEU A 266 -13.13 -21.09 -12.59
N PHE A 267 -14.36 -21.56 -12.54
CA PHE A 267 -14.94 -22.06 -11.29
C PHE A 267 -14.65 -23.54 -11.04
N ASP A 268 -14.68 -24.38 -12.08
CA ASP A 268 -14.54 -25.84 -11.90
C ASP A 268 -13.08 -26.30 -12.02
N GLU A 269 -12.32 -25.74 -12.96
CA GLU A 269 -10.94 -26.18 -13.23
C GLU A 269 -9.88 -25.40 -12.46
N LEU A 270 -9.95 -24.07 -12.49
CA LEU A 270 -9.02 -23.19 -11.77
C LEU A 270 -9.44 -22.98 -10.30
N GLY A 271 -10.63 -23.40 -9.92
CA GLY A 271 -11.13 -23.37 -8.55
C GLY A 271 -11.39 -21.96 -8.01
N PHE A 272 -11.68 -20.99 -8.88
CA PHE A 272 -12.12 -19.68 -8.41
C PHE A 272 -13.41 -19.81 -7.61
N CYS A 273 -13.51 -19.14 -6.47
CA CYS A 273 -14.72 -19.16 -5.66
C CYS A 273 -14.94 -17.84 -4.93
N GLY A 274 -16.21 -17.57 -4.64
CA GLY A 274 -16.61 -16.43 -3.82
C GLY A 274 -16.11 -16.57 -2.39
N SER A 275 -15.61 -15.48 -1.80
CA SER A 275 -15.30 -15.45 -0.38
C SER A 275 -16.55 -15.75 0.44
N SER A 276 -16.56 -16.90 1.11
CA SER A 276 -17.66 -17.29 1.98
C SER A 276 -17.58 -16.44 3.25
N VAL A 277 -18.67 -15.74 3.56
CA VAL A 277 -18.85 -14.95 4.79
C VAL A 277 -19.12 -15.88 5.99
N SER A 278 -18.58 -17.10 5.98
CA SER A 278 -18.83 -18.13 6.98
C SER A 278 -17.89 -17.94 8.16
N ASP A 279 -18.50 -17.55 9.28
CA ASP A 279 -18.06 -17.58 10.69
C ASP A 279 -17.82 -16.22 11.40
N SER A 280 -17.65 -15.11 10.67
CA SER A 280 -17.45 -13.79 11.33
C SER A 280 -17.99 -12.54 10.63
N TYR A 281 -18.77 -12.64 9.55
CA TYR A 281 -19.30 -11.48 8.80
C TYR A 281 -18.24 -10.47 8.28
N THR A 282 -17.00 -10.90 8.02
CA THR A 282 -15.89 -9.98 7.70
C THR A 282 -15.09 -10.42 6.50
N TYR A 283 -14.80 -9.48 5.59
CA TYR A 283 -13.91 -9.71 4.44
C TYR A 283 -12.45 -9.79 4.88
N LYS A 284 -11.62 -10.54 4.13
CA LYS A 284 -10.16 -10.40 4.18
C LYS A 284 -9.70 -9.41 3.13
N LEU A 285 -8.55 -8.77 3.37
CA LEU A 285 -7.97 -7.83 2.41
C LEU A 285 -7.66 -8.54 1.08
N GLU A 286 -7.11 -9.74 1.16
CA GLU A 286 -6.68 -10.57 0.04
C GLU A 286 -7.83 -10.98 -0.88
N ASP A 287 -9.05 -11.08 -0.35
CA ASP A 287 -10.24 -11.43 -1.13
C ASP A 287 -10.71 -10.27 -2.02
N ILE A 288 -10.23 -9.05 -1.79
CA ILE A 288 -10.63 -7.85 -2.53
C ILE A 288 -9.54 -7.43 -3.52
N LEU A 289 -8.26 -7.66 -3.23
CA LEU A 289 -7.17 -7.17 -4.07
C LEU A 289 -6.93 -8.12 -5.26
N ILE A 290 -7.01 -7.59 -6.49
CA ILE A 290 -7.01 -8.41 -7.72
C ILE A 290 -5.77 -9.32 -7.87
N ASP A 291 -4.60 -8.87 -7.42
CA ASP A 291 -3.38 -9.69 -7.47
C ASP A 291 -3.48 -10.89 -6.53
N CYS A 292 -4.02 -10.69 -5.33
CA CYS A 292 -4.27 -11.75 -4.36
C CYS A 292 -5.40 -12.69 -4.82
N VAL A 293 -6.47 -12.17 -5.43
CA VAL A 293 -7.57 -13.02 -5.96
C VAL A 293 -7.08 -13.89 -7.12
N LEU A 294 -6.26 -13.35 -8.02
CA LEU A 294 -5.66 -14.13 -9.11
C LEU A 294 -4.70 -15.21 -8.60
N GLU A 295 -4.03 -14.97 -7.48
CA GLU A 295 -3.11 -15.92 -6.83
C GLU A 295 -3.87 -17.01 -6.04
N ASN A 296 -4.72 -16.58 -5.11
CA ASN A 296 -5.41 -17.45 -4.13
C ASN A 296 -6.70 -18.08 -4.66
N LYS A 297 -7.23 -17.60 -5.79
CA LYS A 297 -8.49 -18.03 -6.40
C LYS A 297 -9.74 -17.74 -5.56
N VAL A 298 -9.62 -17.11 -4.40
CA VAL A 298 -10.73 -16.66 -3.56
C VAL A 298 -10.91 -15.16 -3.75
N GLY A 299 -12.14 -14.71 -4.02
CA GLY A 299 -12.41 -13.29 -4.21
C GLY A 299 -13.83 -12.85 -3.87
N ASP A 300 -14.02 -11.56 -3.66
CA ASP A 300 -15.33 -10.94 -3.53
C ASP A 300 -16.03 -10.81 -4.90
N ALA A 301 -17.32 -10.43 -4.87
CA ALA A 301 -18.10 -10.25 -6.10
C ALA A 301 -17.45 -9.32 -7.10
N VAL A 302 -16.85 -8.22 -6.60
CA VAL A 302 -16.33 -7.15 -7.45
C VAL A 302 -15.10 -7.63 -8.18
N SER A 303 -14.12 -8.20 -7.46
CA SER A 303 -12.87 -8.65 -8.07
C SER A 303 -13.05 -9.86 -8.98
N LEU A 304 -13.91 -10.82 -8.61
CA LEU A 304 -14.25 -11.92 -9.51
C LEU A 304 -14.99 -11.43 -10.76
N ALA A 305 -15.88 -10.45 -10.64
CA ALA A 305 -16.56 -9.86 -11.79
C ALA A 305 -15.60 -9.11 -12.72
N ILE A 306 -14.62 -8.40 -12.16
CA ILE A 306 -13.56 -7.74 -12.94
C ILE A 306 -12.75 -8.78 -13.71
N ILE A 307 -12.34 -9.88 -13.08
CA ILE A 307 -11.61 -10.97 -13.75
C ILE A 307 -12.44 -11.54 -14.90
N PHE A 308 -13.70 -11.90 -14.63
CA PHE A 308 -14.59 -12.48 -15.63
C PHE A 308 -14.80 -11.53 -16.82
N HIS A 309 -15.18 -10.28 -16.56
CA HIS A 309 -15.30 -9.23 -17.57
C HIS A 309 -14.02 -9.11 -18.41
N SER A 310 -12.87 -9.08 -17.74
CA SER A 310 -11.58 -8.86 -18.39
C SER A 310 -11.24 -10.00 -19.35
N VAL A 311 -11.57 -11.24 -19.00
CA VAL A 311 -11.33 -12.41 -19.84
C VAL A 311 -12.33 -12.49 -21.00
N THR A 312 -13.63 -12.29 -20.77
CA THR A 312 -14.63 -12.29 -21.86
C THR A 312 -14.31 -11.21 -22.90
N ARG A 313 -13.91 -10.01 -22.44
CA ARG A 313 -13.57 -8.89 -23.31
C ARG A 313 -12.43 -9.23 -24.27
N ARG A 314 -11.37 -9.89 -23.76
CA ARG A 314 -10.21 -10.37 -24.56
C ARG A 314 -10.60 -11.37 -25.65
N LEU A 315 -11.77 -11.98 -25.53
CA LEU A 315 -12.33 -12.94 -26.49
C LEU A 315 -13.45 -12.34 -27.33
N GLY A 316 -13.62 -11.01 -27.33
CA GLY A 316 -14.63 -10.30 -28.13
C GLY A 316 -16.04 -10.31 -27.55
N VAL A 317 -16.21 -10.73 -26.28
CA VAL A 317 -17.49 -10.73 -25.57
C VAL A 317 -17.53 -9.62 -24.52
N ARG A 318 -18.43 -8.66 -24.71
CA ARG A 318 -18.71 -7.54 -23.83
C ARG A 318 -19.71 -7.95 -22.74
N CYS A 319 -19.23 -7.94 -21.50
CA CYS A 319 -20.07 -8.01 -20.31
C CYS A 319 -19.96 -6.67 -19.55
N ASN A 320 -21.07 -6.05 -19.18
CA ASN A 320 -21.02 -4.82 -18.37
C ASN A 320 -21.14 -5.16 -16.89
N LEU A 321 -20.31 -4.55 -16.04
CA LEU A 321 -20.57 -4.55 -14.61
C LEU A 321 -21.64 -3.50 -14.30
N ILE A 322 -22.66 -3.91 -13.55
CA ILE A 322 -23.73 -3.04 -13.08
C ILE A 322 -23.72 -3.05 -11.56
N SER A 323 -23.62 -1.85 -10.99
CA SER A 323 -23.66 -1.61 -9.56
C SER A 323 -25.08 -1.27 -9.11
N PHE A 324 -25.52 -1.96 -8.06
CA PHE A 324 -26.65 -1.57 -7.25
C PHE A 324 -26.17 -1.31 -5.81
N PRO A 325 -26.88 -0.50 -5.01
CA PRO A 325 -26.47 -0.20 -3.64
C PRO A 325 -26.12 -1.44 -2.81
N THR A 326 -26.87 -2.52 -3.00
CA THR A 326 -26.74 -3.76 -2.22
C THR A 326 -26.14 -4.95 -2.99
N HIS A 327 -25.96 -4.86 -4.32
CA HIS A 327 -25.55 -6.01 -5.16
C HIS A 327 -24.71 -5.59 -6.35
N PHE A 328 -23.89 -6.52 -6.86
CA PHE A 328 -23.07 -6.35 -8.06
C PHE A 328 -23.40 -7.44 -9.05
N PHE A 329 -23.63 -7.04 -10.31
CA PHE A 329 -24.05 -7.98 -11.35
C PHE A 329 -23.22 -7.79 -12.62
N LEU A 330 -22.86 -8.91 -13.24
CA LEU A 330 -22.41 -8.90 -14.63
C LEU A 330 -23.61 -9.06 -15.53
N SER A 331 -23.81 -8.07 -16.39
CA SER A 331 -24.79 -8.12 -17.46
C SER A 331 -24.13 -8.61 -18.75
N TRP A 332 -24.82 -9.49 -19.45
CA TRP A 332 -24.49 -9.87 -20.80
C TRP A 332 -25.69 -9.58 -21.69
N LYS A 333 -25.51 -8.70 -22.67
CA LYS A 333 -26.51 -8.35 -23.67
C LYS A 333 -26.01 -8.94 -25.00
N PRO A 334 -26.64 -9.99 -25.54
CA PRO A 334 -26.17 -10.59 -26.77
C PRO A 334 -26.30 -9.63 -27.95
N LYS A 335 -25.46 -9.79 -28.96
CA LYS A 335 -25.63 -9.04 -30.20
C LYS A 335 -26.97 -9.39 -30.86
N SER A 336 -27.90 -8.43 -30.95
CA SER A 336 -29.14 -8.63 -31.70
C SER A 336 -28.89 -8.47 -33.20
N ILE A 337 -29.27 -9.48 -33.98
CA ILE A 337 -29.22 -9.45 -35.45
C ILE A 337 -30.47 -8.73 -36.02
N THR A 338 -31.50 -8.49 -35.18
CA THR A 338 -32.79 -7.92 -35.62
C THR A 338 -33.24 -6.78 -34.71
N GLU A 339 -33.51 -5.61 -35.28
CA GLU A 339 -33.92 -4.36 -34.61
C GLU A 339 -35.24 -4.44 -33.79
N LYS A 340 -35.91 -5.61 -33.73
CA LYS A 340 -37.28 -5.75 -33.20
C LYS A 340 -37.46 -6.66 -31.98
N SER A 341 -36.42 -7.32 -31.48
CA SER A 341 -36.55 -8.07 -30.22
C SER A 341 -36.28 -7.15 -29.04
N GLU A 342 -37.21 -7.08 -28.07
CA GLU A 342 -36.94 -6.52 -26.74
C GLU A 342 -35.55 -7.02 -26.27
N GLU A 343 -34.66 -6.10 -25.88
CA GLU A 343 -33.28 -6.41 -25.52
C GLU A 343 -33.23 -7.51 -24.45
N GLU A 344 -33.01 -8.77 -24.86
CA GLU A 344 -32.79 -9.88 -23.93
C GLU A 344 -31.47 -9.62 -23.21
N CYS A 345 -31.57 -9.27 -21.93
CA CYS A 345 -30.40 -9.09 -21.07
C CYS A 345 -30.31 -10.24 -20.07
N PHE A 346 -29.12 -10.84 -19.99
CA PHE A 346 -28.81 -11.92 -19.07
C PHE A 346 -27.94 -11.42 -17.93
N TYR A 347 -28.08 -12.09 -16.78
CA TYR A 347 -27.23 -11.92 -15.62
C TYR A 347 -26.25 -13.08 -15.51
N ILE A 348 -25.00 -12.81 -15.14
CA ILE A 348 -23.98 -13.82 -14.82
C ILE A 348 -23.73 -13.79 -13.31
N ASP A 349 -24.18 -14.83 -12.61
CA ASP A 349 -24.01 -14.97 -11.17
C ASP A 349 -22.62 -15.44 -10.78
N ILE A 350 -21.69 -14.49 -10.66
CA ILE A 350 -20.29 -14.75 -10.33
C ILE A 350 -20.09 -15.44 -8.98
N PHE A 351 -21.02 -15.30 -8.02
CA PHE A 351 -20.91 -16.00 -6.74
C PHE A 351 -21.33 -17.47 -6.83
N HIS A 352 -22.25 -17.79 -7.74
CA HIS A 352 -22.76 -19.15 -7.94
C HIS A 352 -22.29 -19.74 -9.28
N GLY A 353 -20.97 -19.79 -9.49
CA GLY A 353 -20.36 -20.47 -10.64
C GLY A 353 -20.64 -19.80 -11.99
N GLY A 354 -20.92 -18.49 -11.99
CA GLY A 354 -21.21 -17.69 -13.17
C GLY A 354 -22.54 -18.01 -13.85
N ALA A 355 -23.52 -18.59 -13.16
CA ALA A 355 -24.79 -19.02 -13.77
C ALA A 355 -25.42 -17.92 -14.64
N ILE A 356 -25.79 -18.26 -15.88
CA ILE A 356 -26.51 -17.35 -16.77
C ILE A 356 -27.99 -17.41 -16.39
N VAL A 357 -28.53 -16.29 -15.93
CA VAL A 357 -29.88 -16.19 -15.38
C VAL A 357 -30.65 -15.14 -16.18
N GLY A 358 -31.88 -15.47 -16.56
CA GLY A 358 -32.78 -14.55 -17.26
C GLY A 358 -33.28 -13.43 -16.34
N ARG A 359 -33.86 -12.39 -16.95
CA ARG A 359 -34.38 -11.20 -16.25
C ARG A 359 -35.34 -11.53 -15.09
N ASN A 360 -36.15 -12.58 -15.26
CA ASN A 360 -37.20 -12.96 -14.31
C ASN A 360 -36.68 -13.83 -13.15
N ASP A 361 -35.50 -14.41 -13.28
CA ASP A 361 -34.98 -15.44 -12.36
C ASP A 361 -33.88 -14.91 -11.44
N CYS A 362 -33.72 -13.58 -11.38
CA CYS A 362 -32.78 -12.93 -10.47
C CYS A 362 -32.97 -13.41 -9.02
N PRO A 363 -31.88 -13.81 -8.34
CA PRO A 363 -31.95 -14.26 -6.96
C PRO A 363 -32.68 -13.23 -6.10
N ARG A 364 -33.76 -13.64 -5.43
CA ARG A 364 -34.50 -12.78 -4.50
C ARG A 364 -33.57 -12.38 -3.37
N THR A 365 -33.06 -11.16 -3.44
CA THR A 365 -32.17 -10.60 -2.44
C THR A 365 -32.98 -10.25 -1.19
N ARG A 366 -32.99 -11.17 -0.22
CA ARG A 366 -33.55 -10.99 1.14
C ARG A 366 -34.88 -10.23 1.17
N GLY A 367 -35.87 -10.72 0.43
CA GLY A 367 -37.25 -10.21 0.47
C GLY A 367 -37.51 -8.86 -0.22
N ARG A 368 -36.54 -8.25 -0.90
CA ARG A 368 -36.76 -7.04 -1.73
C ARG A 368 -36.94 -7.43 -3.22
N ARG A 369 -37.75 -6.67 -3.97
CA ARG A 369 -37.83 -6.83 -5.44
C ARG A 369 -36.44 -6.64 -6.04
N CYS A 370 -36.05 -7.56 -6.92
CA CYS A 370 -34.79 -7.44 -7.65
C CYS A 370 -34.81 -6.10 -8.44
N PRO A 371 -33.76 -5.25 -8.34
CA PRO A 371 -33.75 -3.94 -8.98
C PRO A 371 -33.68 -3.99 -10.52
N ILE A 372 -33.73 -5.18 -11.11
CA ILE A 372 -33.77 -5.46 -12.55
C ILE A 372 -34.96 -4.81 -13.28
N GLU A 373 -36.04 -4.44 -12.59
CA GLU A 373 -37.13 -3.65 -13.21
C GLU A 373 -36.58 -2.34 -13.84
N ASN A 374 -35.46 -1.79 -13.33
CA ASN A 374 -34.81 -0.57 -13.83
C ASN A 374 -33.48 -0.80 -14.60
N PHE A 375 -33.16 -2.04 -14.98
CA PHE A 375 -31.85 -2.41 -15.55
C PHE A 375 -31.46 -1.63 -16.81
N ASN A 376 -32.42 -1.36 -17.70
CA ASN A 376 -32.18 -0.63 -18.95
C ASN A 376 -31.96 0.88 -18.75
N LYS A 377 -32.02 1.38 -17.50
CA LYS A 377 -31.78 2.79 -17.15
C LYS A 377 -30.41 3.04 -16.51
N HIS A 378 -29.64 1.99 -16.22
CA HIS A 378 -28.35 2.11 -15.54
C HIS A 378 -27.21 2.02 -16.55
N ASN A 379 -26.29 2.98 -16.45
CA ASN A 379 -25.10 3.04 -17.28
C ASN A 379 -24.06 2.01 -16.84
N GLU A 380 -23.17 1.64 -17.75
CA GLU A 380 -21.95 0.89 -17.43
C GLU A 380 -21.20 1.56 -16.28
N ILE A 381 -20.76 0.75 -15.32
CA ILE A 381 -20.02 1.27 -14.17
C ILE A 381 -18.69 1.89 -14.62
N SER A 382 -18.42 3.10 -14.15
CA SER A 382 -17.14 3.75 -14.38
C SER A 382 -16.03 3.12 -13.52
N PRO A 383 -14.74 3.23 -13.92
CA PRO A 383 -13.63 2.80 -13.06
C PRO A 383 -13.65 3.47 -11.68
N THR A 384 -14.05 4.74 -11.61
CA THR A 384 -14.22 5.50 -10.36
C THR A 384 -15.24 4.83 -9.44
N GLU A 385 -16.40 4.44 -9.98
CA GLU A 385 -17.45 3.76 -9.20
C GLU A 385 -17.03 2.36 -8.76
N VAL A 386 -16.29 1.61 -9.60
CA VAL A 386 -15.71 0.32 -9.23
C VAL A 386 -14.76 0.48 -8.05
N VAL A 387 -13.82 1.43 -8.13
CA VAL A 387 -12.86 1.69 -7.04
C VAL A 387 -13.59 2.08 -5.75
N LEU A 388 -14.59 2.96 -5.82
CA LEU A 388 -15.39 3.32 -4.65
C LEU A 388 -16.12 2.12 -4.04
N ARG A 389 -16.52 1.13 -4.86
CA ARG A 389 -17.09 -0.11 -4.33
C ARG A 389 -16.03 -0.99 -3.66
N MET A 390 -14.88 -1.16 -4.29
CA MET A 390 -13.78 -1.91 -3.67
C MET A 390 -13.41 -1.28 -2.32
N ILE A 391 -13.35 0.06 -2.24
CA ILE A 391 -13.16 0.80 -0.99
C ILE A 391 -14.26 0.49 0.03
N TYR A 392 -15.52 0.43 -0.39
CA TYR A 392 -16.62 0.07 0.51
C TYR A 392 -16.46 -1.34 1.08
N HIS A 393 -16.04 -2.33 0.29
CA HIS A 393 -15.76 -3.68 0.80
C HIS A 393 -14.53 -3.68 1.73
N LEU A 394 -13.51 -2.87 1.44
CA LEU A 394 -12.33 -2.69 2.29
C LEU A 394 -12.69 -2.08 3.65
N GLN A 395 -13.71 -1.22 3.74
CA GLN A 395 -14.24 -0.72 5.03
C GLN A 395 -14.86 -1.83 5.89
N MET A 396 -15.27 -2.94 5.28
CA MET A 396 -15.88 -4.08 5.96
C MET A 396 -14.87 -5.16 6.35
N VAL A 397 -13.58 -4.96 6.05
CA VAL A 397 -12.49 -5.84 6.53
C VAL A 397 -12.36 -5.68 8.04
N ASN A 398 -12.22 -6.80 8.77
CA ASN A 398 -12.21 -6.79 10.23
C ASN A 398 -10.98 -6.02 10.78
N PRO A 399 -11.19 -4.95 11.57
CA PRO A 399 -10.08 -4.20 12.15
C PRO A 399 -9.34 -4.98 13.25
N ASN A 400 -9.92 -6.05 13.82
CA ASN A 400 -9.30 -6.84 14.90
C ASN A 400 -8.26 -7.85 14.41
N TYR A 401 -8.02 -7.98 13.10
CA TYR A 401 -6.92 -8.80 12.57
C TYR A 401 -5.55 -8.13 12.71
N GLN A 402 -5.49 -6.84 13.10
CA GLN A 402 -4.25 -6.09 13.31
C GLN A 402 -4.36 -5.19 14.56
N HIS A 403 -3.21 -4.82 15.15
CA HIS A 403 -3.14 -4.02 16.37
C HIS A 403 -3.85 -2.66 16.23
N TYR A 404 -4.27 -2.05 17.34
CA TYR A 404 -5.04 -0.79 17.37
C TYR A 404 -4.42 0.34 16.52
N GLN A 405 -3.09 0.44 16.47
CA GLN A 405 -2.40 1.46 15.67
C GLN A 405 -2.48 1.21 14.15
N ASP A 406 -2.61 -0.04 13.72
CA ASP A 406 -2.90 -0.37 12.33
C ASP A 406 -4.32 0.07 11.95
N ARG A 407 -5.27 0.09 12.89
CA ARG A 407 -6.65 0.53 12.62
C ARG A 407 -6.74 2.01 12.26
N THR A 408 -6.09 2.90 13.01
CA THR A 408 -6.09 4.34 12.69
C THR A 408 -5.45 4.60 11.33
N LEU A 409 -4.32 3.95 11.04
CA LEU A 409 -3.63 4.05 9.75
C LEU A 409 -4.48 3.47 8.60
N GLN A 410 -5.18 2.36 8.80
CA GLN A 410 -6.09 1.78 7.81
C GLN A 410 -7.26 2.72 7.50
N ILE A 411 -7.93 3.26 8.53
CA ILE A 411 -9.04 4.21 8.37
C ILE A 411 -8.54 5.47 7.64
N ARG A 412 -7.38 5.99 8.04
CA ARG A 412 -6.73 7.12 7.38
C ARG A 412 -6.48 6.84 5.90
N SER A 413 -5.78 5.75 5.60
CA SER A 413 -5.45 5.34 4.23
C SER A 413 -6.70 5.21 3.36
N LEU A 414 -7.80 4.71 3.95
CA LEU A 414 -9.07 4.57 3.29
C LEU A 414 -9.72 5.93 2.95
N MET A 415 -9.73 6.87 3.91
CA MET A 415 -10.27 8.22 3.70
C MET A 415 -9.40 9.03 2.72
N GLU A 416 -8.08 8.91 2.81
CA GLU A 416 -7.13 9.51 1.86
C GLU A 416 -7.37 8.97 0.44
N PHE A 417 -7.65 7.67 0.29
CA PHE A 417 -7.94 7.09 -1.02
C PHE A 417 -9.28 7.60 -1.58
N ARG A 418 -10.35 7.66 -0.76
CA ARG A 418 -11.63 8.24 -1.16
C ARG A 418 -11.48 9.69 -1.62
N TYR A 419 -10.75 10.49 -0.84
CA TYR A 419 -10.43 11.87 -1.21
C TYR A 419 -9.61 11.95 -2.50
N MET A 420 -8.66 11.03 -2.74
CA MET A 420 -7.91 10.99 -3.99
C MET A 420 -8.81 10.71 -5.22
N ILE A 421 -9.79 9.82 -5.06
CA ILE A 421 -10.75 9.46 -6.13
C ILE A 421 -11.79 10.56 -6.35
N LYS A 422 -12.23 11.22 -5.27
CA LYS A 422 -13.24 12.28 -5.27
C LYS A 422 -12.76 13.54 -4.51
N PRO A 423 -11.79 14.30 -5.07
CA PRO A 423 -11.14 15.40 -4.36
C PRO A 423 -12.02 16.62 -4.10
N TYR A 424 -13.20 16.69 -4.73
CA TYR A 424 -14.15 17.79 -4.61
C TYR A 424 -15.49 17.38 -3.96
N ASP A 425 -15.56 16.16 -3.43
CA ASP A 425 -16.72 15.67 -2.69
C ASP A 425 -16.65 16.19 -1.23
N ILE A 426 -17.67 16.95 -0.82
CA ILE A 426 -17.68 17.66 0.47
C ILE A 426 -17.70 16.68 1.63
N ASP A 427 -18.43 15.58 1.49
CA ASP A 427 -18.57 14.57 2.55
C ASP A 427 -17.23 13.87 2.78
N GLU A 428 -16.51 13.54 1.70
CA GLU A 428 -15.18 12.93 1.77
C GLU A 428 -14.14 13.89 2.37
N ILE A 429 -14.16 15.17 1.99
CA ILE A 429 -13.29 16.20 2.58
C ILE A 429 -13.60 16.37 4.07
N GLN A 430 -14.87 16.43 4.44
CA GLN A 430 -15.28 16.62 5.83
C GLN A 430 -14.89 15.43 6.70
N ALA A 431 -15.12 14.21 6.22
CA ALA A 431 -14.76 12.98 6.92
C ALA A 431 -13.24 12.88 7.17
N LEU A 432 -12.44 13.11 6.13
CA LEU A 432 -10.97 13.11 6.24
C LEU A 432 -10.47 14.23 7.15
N GLY A 433 -11.04 15.43 7.05
CA GLY A 433 -10.65 16.56 7.89
C GLY A 433 -10.98 16.35 9.36
N HIS A 434 -12.12 15.74 9.70
CA HIS A 434 -12.42 15.33 11.07
C HIS A 434 -11.38 14.33 11.61
N HIS A 435 -10.98 13.35 10.79
CA HIS A 435 -9.95 12.38 11.18
C HIS A 435 -8.58 13.04 11.41
N TYR A 436 -8.16 13.94 10.51
CA TYR A 436 -6.93 14.69 10.66
C TYR A 436 -6.94 15.58 11.91
N MET A 437 -8.06 16.22 12.21
CA MET A 437 -8.22 17.02 13.43
C MET A 437 -8.08 16.21 14.71
N GLN A 438 -8.64 15.00 14.75
CA GLN A 438 -8.54 14.11 15.91
C GLN A 438 -7.09 13.67 16.16
N ASN A 439 -6.31 13.51 15.09
CA ASN A 439 -4.92 13.00 15.13
C ASN A 439 -3.87 14.11 14.97
N GLN A 440 -4.25 15.38 15.18
CA GLN A 440 -3.36 16.54 15.13
C GLN A 440 -2.58 16.73 13.82
N MET A 441 -3.20 16.37 12.70
CA MET A 441 -2.60 16.43 11.36
C MET A 441 -2.91 17.74 10.62
N ASP A 442 -2.06 18.03 9.61
CA ASP A 442 -2.20 19.20 8.75
C ASP A 442 -3.45 19.13 7.84
N LEU A 443 -4.17 20.25 7.73
CA LEU A 443 -5.43 20.37 6.97
C LEU A 443 -5.28 21.20 5.69
N SER A 444 -4.06 21.62 5.33
CA SER A 444 -3.84 22.63 4.29
C SER A 444 -4.37 22.20 2.92
N ASP A 445 -4.15 20.94 2.53
CA ASP A 445 -4.61 20.44 1.24
C ASP A 445 -6.14 20.33 1.16
N LEU A 446 -6.80 20.00 2.27
CA LEU A 446 -8.27 19.97 2.34
C LEU A 446 -8.85 21.39 2.23
N LEU A 447 -8.24 22.37 2.91
CA LEU A 447 -8.62 23.78 2.79
C LEU A 447 -8.49 24.28 1.34
N ASN A 448 -7.41 23.91 0.65
CA ASN A 448 -7.22 24.26 -0.76
C ASN A 448 -8.34 23.67 -1.65
N SER A 449 -8.76 22.43 -1.39
CA SER A 449 -9.86 21.80 -2.12
C SER A 449 -11.20 22.46 -1.84
N LEU A 450 -11.52 22.78 -0.58
CA LEU A 450 -12.72 23.54 -0.23
C LEU A 450 -12.74 24.92 -0.89
N GLN A 451 -11.58 25.60 -0.94
CA GLN A 451 -11.46 26.91 -1.60
C GLN A 451 -11.72 26.80 -3.10
N LYS A 452 -11.22 25.76 -3.77
CA LYS A 452 -11.54 25.50 -5.18
C LYS A 452 -13.03 25.27 -5.37
N ILE A 453 -13.69 24.47 -4.52
CA ILE A 453 -15.14 24.24 -4.61
C ILE A 453 -15.89 25.58 -4.50
N LEU A 454 -15.55 26.44 -3.53
CA LEU A 454 -16.17 27.76 -3.37
C LEU A 454 -16.00 28.68 -4.58
N GLN A 455 -14.91 28.53 -5.35
CA GLN A 455 -14.69 29.31 -6.58
C GLN A 455 -15.61 28.90 -7.73
N PHE A 456 -16.04 27.64 -7.79
CA PHE A 456 -16.81 27.08 -8.91
C PHE A 456 -18.30 26.86 -8.60
N ASN A 457 -18.76 27.09 -7.36
CA ASN A 457 -20.11 26.71 -6.92
C ASN A 457 -21.04 27.92 -6.66
N TYR A 458 -22.19 27.94 -7.33
CA TYR A 458 -23.09 29.11 -7.38
C TYR A 458 -24.23 29.08 -6.34
N THR A 459 -24.37 28.03 -5.53
CA THR A 459 -25.53 27.90 -4.61
C THR A 459 -25.22 28.42 -3.20
N VAL A 460 -26.03 29.37 -2.71
CA VAL A 460 -25.85 30.04 -1.41
C VAL A 460 -25.85 29.06 -0.23
N THR A 461 -26.77 28.09 -0.22
CA THR A 461 -26.91 27.11 0.89
C THR A 461 -25.71 26.18 1.01
N LEU A 462 -25.16 25.74 -0.12
CA LEU A 462 -23.98 24.88 -0.14
C LEU A 462 -22.73 25.65 0.28
N ASN A 463 -22.60 26.90 -0.18
CA ASN A 463 -21.52 27.80 0.24
C ASN A 463 -21.53 28.07 1.75
N CYS A 464 -22.70 28.24 2.37
CA CYS A 464 -22.82 28.33 3.83
C CYS A 464 -22.30 27.08 4.56
N SER A 465 -22.61 25.90 4.05
CA SER A 465 -22.17 24.62 4.65
C SER A 465 -20.65 24.43 4.50
N ILE A 466 -20.10 24.70 3.32
CA ILE A 466 -18.66 24.66 3.05
C ILE A 466 -17.91 25.66 3.94
N ASN A 467 -18.40 26.90 4.06
CA ASN A 467 -17.77 27.92 4.91
C ASN A 467 -17.73 27.53 6.39
N LYS A 468 -18.74 26.80 6.90
CA LYS A 468 -18.70 26.25 8.27
C LYS A 468 -17.56 25.27 8.44
N ILE A 469 -17.39 24.32 7.51
CA ILE A 469 -16.31 23.32 7.52
C ILE A 469 -14.95 24.04 7.42
N PHE A 470 -14.81 24.96 6.47
CA PHE A 470 -13.59 25.73 6.24
C PHE A 470 -13.15 26.51 7.49
N ASN A 471 -14.07 27.26 8.12
CA ASN A 471 -13.78 27.99 9.35
C ASN A 471 -13.41 27.06 10.51
N HIS A 472 -14.08 25.91 10.62
CA HIS A 472 -13.77 24.91 11.64
C HIS A 472 -12.34 24.38 11.51
N PHE A 473 -11.91 24.04 10.28
CA PHE A 473 -10.56 23.58 9.98
C PHE A 473 -9.51 24.65 10.27
N GLN A 474 -9.75 25.91 9.86
CA GLN A 474 -8.83 27.01 10.12
C GLN A 474 -8.60 27.29 11.62
N ILE A 475 -9.66 27.24 12.43
CA ILE A 475 -9.55 27.45 13.89
C ILE A 475 -8.63 26.40 14.51
N LYS A 476 -8.79 25.14 14.11
CA LYS A 476 -8.00 24.02 14.66
C LYS A 476 -6.52 24.07 14.28
N MET A 477 -6.20 24.45 13.04
CA MET A 477 -4.80 24.63 12.61
C MET A 477 -4.05 25.67 13.44
N LYS A 478 -4.73 26.73 13.92
CA LYS A 478 -4.09 27.75 14.76
C LYS A 478 -3.69 27.23 16.14
N ILE A 479 -4.42 26.26 16.69
CA ILE A 479 -4.19 25.70 18.04
C ILE A 479 -3.01 24.73 18.05
N GLN A 480 -2.77 23.98 16.97
CA GLN A 480 -1.74 22.94 16.89
C GLN A 480 -0.29 23.45 16.89
N LYS A 481 -0.03 24.75 16.70
CA LYS A 481 1.34 25.29 16.50
C LYS A 481 2.15 25.52 17.79
N ILE A 482 1.64 25.16 18.96
CA ILE A 482 2.34 25.38 20.24
C ILE A 482 3.22 24.15 20.55
N PHE A 483 4.46 24.16 20.06
CA PHE A 483 5.46 23.16 20.47
C PHE A 483 6.17 23.60 21.75
N GLN A 484 6.25 22.70 22.73
CA GLN A 484 7.02 22.91 23.95
C GLN A 484 8.48 22.51 23.71
N ASN A 485 9.40 23.39 24.09
CA ASN A 485 10.82 23.03 24.19
C ASN A 485 11.00 22.03 25.33
N ILE A 486 11.60 20.88 25.05
CA ILE A 486 11.83 19.83 26.03
C ILE A 486 13.19 20.06 26.66
N SER A 487 13.21 20.41 27.94
CA SER A 487 14.43 20.42 28.73
C SER A 487 14.86 18.99 29.08
N PRO A 488 16.17 18.72 29.20
CA PRO A 488 16.66 17.43 29.71
C PRO A 488 16.08 17.13 31.10
N LYS A 489 15.58 15.91 31.30
CA LYS A 489 15.12 15.44 32.62
C LYS A 489 16.32 15.05 33.47
N VAL A 490 16.39 15.59 34.70
CA VAL A 490 17.42 15.24 35.68
C VAL A 490 16.93 14.02 36.46
N ARG A 491 17.74 12.96 36.50
CA ARG A 491 17.39 11.72 37.20
C ARG A 491 17.43 11.93 38.72
N CYS A 492 16.37 11.54 39.42
CA CYS A 492 16.26 11.52 40.89
C CYS A 492 16.29 10.08 41.44
N LYS A 493 15.72 9.81 42.62
CA LYS A 493 15.63 8.47 43.24
C LYS A 493 14.60 7.59 42.50
N ILE A 494 14.91 7.18 41.28
CA ILE A 494 14.09 6.28 40.46
C ILE A 494 14.87 4.99 40.13
N LYS A 495 14.18 3.85 40.09
CA LYS A 495 14.78 2.51 39.98
C LYS A 495 15.16 2.13 38.55
N TYR A 496 14.28 2.36 37.59
CA TYR A 496 14.45 1.91 36.21
C TYR A 496 14.91 3.05 35.29
N ALA A 497 15.42 2.71 34.12
CA ALA A 497 15.93 3.65 33.13
C ALA A 497 15.20 3.48 31.79
N VAL A 498 15.13 4.56 31.01
CA VAL A 498 14.62 4.51 29.63
C VAL A 498 15.45 3.51 28.82
N GLY A 499 14.79 2.58 28.14
CA GLY A 499 15.41 1.48 27.40
C GLY A 499 15.45 0.14 28.14
N MET A 500 15.20 0.12 29.45
CA MET A 500 15.08 -1.13 30.21
C MET A 500 13.80 -1.89 29.87
N ILE A 501 13.87 -3.22 30.00
CA ILE A 501 12.76 -4.14 29.74
C ILE A 501 12.16 -4.57 31.06
N VAL A 502 10.86 -4.38 31.22
CA VAL A 502 10.13 -4.62 32.46
C VAL A 502 8.89 -5.46 32.21
N THR A 503 8.40 -6.11 33.27
CA THR A 503 7.12 -6.81 33.28
C THR A 503 6.36 -6.53 34.59
N SER A 504 5.08 -6.90 34.63
CA SER A 504 4.22 -6.67 35.79
C SER A 504 4.48 -7.69 36.88
N LYS A 505 4.54 -7.25 38.14
CA LYS A 505 4.53 -8.14 39.31
C LYS A 505 3.26 -9.00 39.36
N LYS A 506 2.12 -8.43 38.99
CA LYS A 506 0.81 -9.09 39.00
C LYS A 506 0.55 -9.83 37.69
N HIS A 507 1.49 -10.64 37.21
CA HIS A 507 1.37 -11.55 36.05
C HIS A 507 0.21 -11.23 35.09
N VAL A 508 0.25 -10.07 34.45
CA VAL A 508 -0.68 -9.71 33.38
C VAL A 508 -0.11 -10.33 32.11
N PRO A 509 -0.83 -11.22 31.40
CA PRO A 509 -0.34 -11.81 30.16
C PRO A 509 0.06 -10.73 29.16
N ASN A 510 1.20 -10.91 28.48
CA ASN A 510 1.71 -10.01 27.41
C ASN A 510 1.98 -8.56 27.84
N TYR A 511 2.21 -8.31 29.14
CA TYR A 511 2.56 -6.99 29.66
C TYR A 511 4.06 -6.65 29.57
N THR A 512 4.90 -7.57 29.07
CA THR A 512 6.34 -7.30 29.00
C THR A 512 6.58 -6.16 28.01
N GLY A 513 7.39 -5.18 28.37
CA GLY A 513 7.57 -3.98 27.57
C GLY A 513 8.84 -3.20 27.88
N VAL A 514 9.10 -2.18 27.06
CA VAL A 514 10.26 -1.31 27.19
C VAL A 514 9.86 0.06 27.71
N ILE A 515 10.63 0.60 28.65
CA ILE A 515 10.41 1.94 29.22
C ILE A 515 10.84 3.01 28.21
N ILE A 516 9.93 3.89 27.83
CA ILE A 516 10.17 5.03 26.92
C ILE A 516 10.24 6.38 27.62
N GLY A 517 9.95 6.43 28.91
CA GLY A 517 10.00 7.64 29.72
C GLY A 517 9.53 7.40 31.14
N TRP A 518 9.68 8.41 31.99
CA TRP A 518 9.22 8.37 33.37
C TRP A 518 8.84 9.77 33.89
N ASP A 519 7.92 9.82 34.84
CA ASP A 519 7.60 11.00 35.64
C ASP A 519 7.89 10.71 37.12
N GLU A 520 8.42 11.69 37.86
CA GLU A 520 8.78 11.52 39.28
C GLU A 520 7.56 11.25 40.17
N THR A 521 6.41 11.79 39.76
CA THR A 521 5.12 11.64 40.43
C THR A 521 4.03 11.52 39.39
N PHE A 522 2.85 11.08 39.82
CA PHE A 522 1.71 10.93 38.93
C PHE A 522 1.33 12.25 38.23
N ASN A 523 1.28 12.24 36.90
CA ASN A 523 0.83 13.38 36.11
C ASN A 523 -0.64 13.21 35.67
N PRO A 524 -1.60 14.01 36.22
CA PRO A 524 -3.02 13.87 35.91
C PRO A 524 -3.37 14.08 34.43
N ARG A 525 -2.53 14.81 33.68
CA ARG A 525 -2.73 15.04 32.24
C ARG A 525 -2.69 13.74 31.44
N ASN A 526 -2.03 12.70 31.97
CA ASN A 526 -1.93 11.40 31.30
C ASN A 526 -3.24 10.59 31.40
N ILE A 527 -4.14 10.88 32.35
CA ILE A 527 -5.46 10.23 32.47
C ILE A 527 -6.31 10.49 31.23
N THR A 528 -6.25 11.71 30.71
CA THR A 528 -7.04 12.12 29.55
C THR A 528 -6.47 11.64 28.23
N ASN A 529 -5.33 10.94 28.23
CA ASN A 529 -4.74 10.42 27.01
C ASN A 529 -5.37 9.05 26.66
N PRO A 530 -6.15 8.94 25.57
CA PRO A 530 -6.82 7.69 25.20
C PRO A 530 -5.84 6.59 24.75
N GLU A 531 -4.59 6.91 24.41
CA GLU A 531 -3.57 5.93 24.02
C GLU A 531 -2.88 5.27 25.22
N LEU A 532 -3.01 5.84 26.43
CA LEU A 532 -2.32 5.37 27.63
C LEU A 532 -3.26 4.57 28.53
N LYS A 533 -2.96 3.29 28.70
CA LYS A 533 -3.62 2.43 29.69
C LYS A 533 -2.95 2.61 31.05
N ILE A 534 -3.70 3.03 32.06
CA ILE A 534 -3.17 3.22 33.41
C ILE A 534 -3.21 1.89 34.17
N VAL A 535 -2.09 1.52 34.80
CA VAL A 535 -1.96 0.28 35.59
C VAL A 535 -1.79 0.60 37.06
N ASP A 536 -2.63 -0.04 37.89
CA ASP A 536 -2.56 -0.05 39.36
C ASP A 536 -2.59 1.35 40.02
N ALA A 537 -3.52 2.21 39.57
CA ALA A 537 -3.78 3.54 40.15
C ALA A 537 -4.54 3.47 41.49
N LYS A 538 -4.02 2.75 42.48
CA LYS A 538 -4.51 2.92 43.85
C LYS A 538 -4.10 4.33 44.32
N PHE A 539 -5.08 5.20 44.55
CA PHE A 539 -4.91 6.64 44.86
C PHE A 539 -3.95 6.97 46.02
N ASN A 540 -3.64 6.01 46.90
CA ASN A 540 -2.69 6.20 48.01
C ASN A 540 -1.21 6.25 47.58
N SER A 541 -0.89 6.09 46.30
CA SER A 541 0.49 5.96 45.81
C SER A 541 0.83 6.86 44.62
N MET A 542 0.34 8.11 44.62
CA MET A 542 0.66 9.08 43.55
C MET A 542 2.02 9.79 43.72
N ALA A 543 2.69 9.60 44.86
CA ALA A 543 3.98 10.20 45.19
C ALA A 543 5.20 9.37 44.75
N GLN A 544 4.99 8.20 44.15
CA GLN A 544 6.07 7.37 43.59
C GLN A 544 6.29 7.66 42.09
N PRO A 545 7.43 7.24 41.51
CA PRO A 545 7.69 7.36 40.09
C PRO A 545 6.71 6.54 39.24
N PHE A 546 6.40 7.07 38.06
CA PHE A 546 5.60 6.40 37.04
C PHE A 546 6.39 6.26 35.74
N TYR A 547 6.16 5.17 35.04
CA TYR A 547 6.87 4.82 33.80
C TYR A 547 5.91 4.70 32.63
N PHE A 548 6.35 5.20 31.47
CA PHE A 548 5.71 4.98 30.19
C PHE A 548 6.31 3.74 29.54
N ILE A 549 5.49 2.75 29.19
CA ILE A 549 5.94 1.45 28.70
C ILE A 549 5.29 1.14 27.36
N LEU A 550 6.09 0.75 26.37
CA LEU A 550 5.60 0.11 25.14
C LEU A 550 5.59 -1.41 25.36
N SER A 551 4.40 -2.01 25.35
CA SER A 551 4.17 -3.41 25.71
C SER A 551 3.91 -4.28 24.48
N GLU A 552 4.27 -5.56 24.52
CA GLU A 552 4.12 -6.51 23.40
C GLU A 552 2.69 -6.71 22.89
N ASP A 553 1.69 -6.44 23.73
CA ASP A 553 0.30 -6.45 23.33
C ASP A 553 -0.09 -5.28 22.40
N GLY A 554 0.87 -4.42 22.04
CA GLY A 554 0.70 -3.28 21.15
C GLY A 554 0.14 -2.03 21.84
N ASN A 555 0.09 -2.01 23.18
CA ASN A 555 -0.43 -0.89 23.95
C ASN A 555 0.67 -0.09 24.65
N LYS A 556 0.36 1.18 24.94
CA LYS A 556 1.16 2.05 25.80
C LYS A 556 0.58 2.01 27.21
N TYR A 557 1.44 1.82 28.19
CA TYR A 557 1.05 1.80 29.59
C TYR A 557 1.68 2.93 30.38
N TYR A 558 0.94 3.43 31.37
CA TYR A 558 1.43 4.32 32.41
C TYR A 558 1.33 3.61 33.76
N ALA A 559 2.46 3.22 34.32
CA ALA A 559 2.53 2.26 35.43
C ALA A 559 3.38 2.78 36.59
N THR A 560 3.00 2.41 37.82
CA THR A 560 3.75 2.73 39.04
C THR A 560 5.04 1.91 39.13
N GLU A 561 6.11 2.47 39.68
CA GLU A 561 7.38 1.77 39.93
C GLU A 561 7.19 0.45 40.67
N ASP A 562 6.33 0.44 41.70
CA ASP A 562 6.04 -0.73 42.53
C ASP A 562 5.32 -1.85 41.79
N SER A 563 4.65 -1.55 40.67
CA SER A 563 3.98 -2.58 39.85
C SER A 563 4.95 -3.34 38.93
N LEU A 564 6.19 -2.86 38.79
CA LEU A 564 7.15 -3.32 37.79
C LEU A 564 8.30 -4.13 38.41
N ILE A 565 8.78 -5.10 37.63
CA ILE A 565 10.05 -5.82 37.84
C ILE A 565 10.82 -5.87 36.52
N GLU A 566 12.15 -6.00 36.61
CA GLU A 566 12.99 -6.22 35.45
C GLU A 566 12.65 -7.58 34.80
N ALA A 567 12.60 -7.60 33.47
CA ALA A 567 12.32 -8.82 32.73
C ALA A 567 13.56 -9.73 32.71
N HIS A 568 13.41 -10.96 33.20
CA HIS A 568 14.49 -11.96 33.19
C HIS A 568 14.01 -13.27 32.54
N PRO A 569 14.67 -13.75 31.46
CA PRO A 569 15.75 -13.06 30.73
C PRO A 569 15.23 -11.83 29.95
N PRO A 570 16.08 -10.81 29.70
CA PRO A 570 15.74 -9.75 28.77
C PRO A 570 15.56 -10.34 27.36
N ARG A 571 14.58 -9.82 26.62
CA ARG A 571 14.26 -10.32 25.28
C ARG A 571 13.74 -9.22 24.38
N TRP A 572 13.78 -9.47 23.08
CA TRP A 572 13.20 -8.59 22.09
C TRP A 572 11.69 -8.42 22.32
N ILE A 573 11.26 -7.16 22.36
CA ILE A 573 9.87 -6.70 22.43
C ILE A 573 9.41 -6.34 21.02
N GLU A 574 8.30 -6.91 20.58
CA GLU A 574 7.67 -6.57 19.31
C GLU A 574 6.62 -5.48 19.53
N HIS A 575 6.95 -4.25 19.13
CA HIS A 575 6.02 -3.13 19.14
C HIS A 575 6.34 -2.16 17.99
N ILE A 576 5.30 -1.74 17.25
CA ILE A 576 5.41 -0.94 16.02
C ILE A 576 6.14 0.40 16.22
N GLU A 577 5.98 1.04 17.38
CA GLU A 577 6.62 2.32 17.68
C GLU A 577 8.05 2.24 18.24
N ILE A 578 8.62 1.06 18.49
CA ILE A 578 9.96 0.97 19.12
C ILE A 578 10.99 1.84 18.40
N GLY A 579 11.00 1.81 17.06
CA GLY A 579 11.96 2.58 16.27
C GLY A 579 11.80 4.10 16.39
N ARG A 580 10.62 4.59 16.78
CA ARG A 580 10.41 6.02 17.07
C ARG A 580 11.26 6.51 18.24
N TYR A 581 11.52 5.63 19.21
CA TYR A 581 12.21 5.92 20.47
C TYR A 581 13.65 5.40 20.49
N PHE A 582 13.89 4.23 19.92
CA PHE A 582 15.16 3.51 20.03
C PHE A 582 15.79 3.30 18.66
N CYS A 583 17.12 3.29 18.61
CA CYS A 583 17.88 3.07 17.38
C CYS A 583 18.40 1.65 17.25
N ARG A 584 18.57 0.90 18.35
CA ARG A 584 19.13 -0.46 18.35
C ARG A 584 18.70 -1.25 19.59
N PHE A 585 18.65 -2.58 19.47
CA PHE A 585 18.56 -3.49 20.61
C PHE A 585 19.94 -4.07 20.94
N ALA A 586 20.37 -3.98 22.19
CA ALA A 586 21.70 -4.38 22.66
C ALA A 586 21.73 -5.77 23.30
N GLY A 587 20.62 -6.52 23.29
CA GLY A 587 20.49 -7.83 23.92
C GLY A 587 19.85 -7.73 25.32
N SER A 588 20.37 -6.88 26.20
CA SER A 588 19.79 -6.65 27.53
C SER A 588 18.77 -5.51 27.57
N HIS A 589 18.93 -4.51 26.72
CA HIS A 589 18.14 -3.28 26.71
C HIS A 589 18.04 -2.66 25.31
N TYR A 590 17.22 -1.62 25.19
CA TYR A 590 17.10 -0.80 23.98
C TYR A 590 17.92 0.49 24.09
N VAL A 591 18.69 0.79 23.05
CA VAL A 591 19.52 1.99 22.96
C VAL A 591 18.67 3.17 22.47
N PRO A 592 18.51 4.26 23.26
CA PRO A 592 17.76 5.44 22.85
C PRO A 592 18.32 6.08 21.57
N ASN A 593 17.44 6.60 20.71
CA ASN A 593 17.88 7.46 19.61
C ASN A 593 18.36 8.84 20.13
N GLU A 594 18.94 9.67 19.25
CA GLU A 594 19.56 10.93 19.68
C GLU A 594 18.58 11.91 20.35
N VAL A 595 17.29 11.89 20.01
CA VAL A 595 16.29 12.73 20.68
C VAL A 595 16.03 12.24 22.10
N LEU A 596 15.71 10.95 22.25
CA LEU A 596 15.40 10.37 23.56
C LEU A 596 16.62 10.37 24.49
N LYS A 597 17.81 10.16 23.93
CA LYS A 597 19.10 10.28 24.62
C LYS A 597 19.36 11.69 25.14
N ARG A 598 19.05 12.74 24.37
CA ARG A 598 19.15 14.13 24.85
C ARG A 598 18.17 14.43 25.98
N GLN A 599 16.96 13.85 25.92
CA GLN A 599 15.94 14.04 26.94
C GLN A 599 16.25 13.32 28.26
N TYR A 600 16.84 12.11 28.19
CA TYR A 600 17.13 11.24 29.34
C TYR A 600 18.62 10.92 29.47
N MET A 601 19.49 11.90 29.27
CA MET A 601 20.94 11.68 29.17
C MET A 601 21.58 10.98 30.38
N PHE A 602 21.00 11.14 31.58
CA PHE A 602 21.48 10.52 32.81
C PHE A 602 21.12 9.04 32.97
N ASP A 603 20.16 8.53 32.18
CA ASP A 603 19.75 7.12 32.22
C ASP A 603 20.79 6.21 31.55
N LYS A 604 21.67 6.77 30.71
CA LYS A 604 22.73 6.02 30.02
C LYS A 604 23.63 5.25 30.98
N LEU A 605 24.01 5.85 32.13
CA LEU A 605 24.87 5.20 33.11
C LEU A 605 24.25 3.93 33.71
N VAL A 606 22.93 3.89 33.81
CA VAL A 606 22.20 2.70 34.30
C VAL A 606 22.23 1.60 33.24
N LEU A 607 22.00 1.96 31.96
CA LEU A 607 22.04 1.02 30.84
C LEU A 607 23.43 0.42 30.63
N ASP A 608 24.48 1.22 30.75
CA ASP A 608 25.87 0.77 30.60
C ASP A 608 26.24 -0.27 31.68
N GLY A 609 25.58 -0.25 32.85
CA GLY A 609 25.74 -1.25 33.92
C GLY A 609 24.97 -2.57 33.72
N LEU A 610 24.10 -2.66 32.68
CA LEU A 610 23.37 -3.87 32.31
C LEU A 610 24.08 -4.69 31.21
N CYS A 611 25.25 -4.23 30.74
CA CYS A 611 26.04 -4.87 29.69
C CYS A 611 27.00 -5.92 30.24
#